data_AF-A0A952DCA0-F1
#
_entry.id   AF-A0A952DCA0-F1
#
_cell.length_a   1.000
_cell.length_b   1.000
_cell.length_c   1.000
_cell.angle_alpha   90.00
_cell.angle_beta   90.00
_cell.angle_gamma   90.00
#
_symmetry.space_group_name_H-M   'P 1'
#
loop_
_entity.id
_entity.type
_entity.pdbx_description
1 polymer ?
#
loop_
_entity_poly.entity_id
_entity_poly.type
_entity_poly.pdbx_seq_one_letter_code
_entity_poly.pdbx_strand_id
1 'polypeptide(L)'
;MSVSTDGGSSWTSLLRAGEDGTGSFATNSVLTSNFSPISANDWCFIDNSPGCFNLNLSAYDGKPDVRIRFEVQNNGGNNIYIDNIKITGVCSIIAMPPVANFSANETEICEGHSTSFNDLSTNVPTSYQWSFPGGTPSSSTLLSPTITYNTPGIYDVSLQATNGAGSDIITLNNYIEVHANPMPPTINQIGNAFVSSYNGTGNQWYDNSGPIAGETDPIFTPSSGGVYWVVYTDEHGCQSTSLQVISTLDIETSSNQDINLYPNPATDVLHISLTANINQITLIDISGRLIYNEYQIKDNSAVILLDALPSGMYIIKITTDENIFNRTFIKK
;
A
#
# COMPACT_ATOMS: atom_id res chain seq x y z
N MET A 1 -3.42 48.03 40.21
CA MET A 1 -3.05 46.94 39.28
C MET A 1 -2.24 47.51 38.14
N SER A 2 -1.15 46.83 37.80
CA SER A 2 -0.25 47.17 36.72
C SER A 2 -0.01 45.94 35.84
N VAL A 3 0.31 46.16 34.57
CA VAL A 3 0.62 45.09 33.60
C VAL A 3 1.98 45.33 32.96
N SER A 4 2.66 44.23 32.66
CA SER A 4 3.93 44.21 31.94
C SER A 4 3.76 43.37 30.67
N THR A 5 4.44 43.76 29.59
CA THR A 5 4.55 42.99 28.33
C THR A 5 5.99 42.58 28.03
N ASP A 6 6.89 42.66 29.03
CA ASP A 6 8.32 42.38 28.90
C ASP A 6 8.85 41.51 30.07
N GLY A 7 8.00 40.61 30.57
CA GLY A 7 8.34 39.69 31.65
C GLY A 7 8.47 40.30 33.04
N GLY A 8 8.18 41.60 33.19
CA GLY A 8 8.15 42.33 34.45
C GLY A 8 9.24 43.40 34.57
N SER A 9 9.92 43.72 33.48
CA SER A 9 11.00 44.71 33.43
C SER A 9 10.45 46.13 33.48
N SER A 10 9.30 46.38 32.83
CA SER A 10 8.57 47.63 32.89
C SER A 10 7.08 47.41 33.17
N TRP A 11 6.44 48.41 33.80
CA TRP A 11 5.07 48.27 34.29
C TRP A 11 4.21 49.46 33.87
N THR A 12 3.10 49.17 33.20
CA THR A 12 2.05 50.14 32.89
C THR A 12 0.95 50.06 33.94
N SER A 13 0.65 51.18 34.59
CA SER A 13 -0.42 51.28 35.60
C SER A 13 -1.79 51.25 34.91
N LEU A 14 -2.63 50.27 35.26
CA LEU A 14 -3.98 50.11 34.67
C LEU A 14 -5.11 50.58 35.59
N LEU A 15 -4.97 50.33 36.89
CA LEU A 15 -5.97 50.73 37.88
C LEU A 15 -5.25 51.24 39.13
N ARG A 16 -5.57 52.45 39.56
CA ARG A 16 -5.23 53.00 40.87
C ARG A 16 -6.54 53.40 41.54
N ALA A 17 -6.88 52.67 42.59
CA ALA A 17 -8.04 52.96 43.41
C ALA A 17 -7.60 52.86 44.87
N GLY A 18 -8.15 53.72 45.72
CA GLY A 18 -8.07 53.63 47.17
C GLY A 18 -9.40 54.07 47.76
N GLU A 19 -9.65 53.75 49.04
CA GLU A 19 -10.79 54.30 49.77
C GLU A 19 -10.60 55.82 49.91
N ASP A 20 -11.62 56.59 49.52
CA ASP A 20 -11.65 58.05 49.53
C ASP A 20 -12.93 58.62 50.18
N GLY A 21 -13.64 57.80 50.96
CA GLY A 21 -14.93 58.11 51.57
C GLY A 21 -16.12 58.00 50.62
N THR A 22 -15.92 57.59 49.35
CA THR A 22 -17.00 57.51 48.35
C THR A 22 -17.47 56.08 48.05
N GLY A 23 -16.99 55.07 48.79
CA GLY A 23 -17.40 53.67 48.63
C GLY A 23 -16.71 52.95 47.46
N SER A 24 -15.49 53.37 47.13
CA SER A 24 -14.63 52.83 46.07
C SER A 24 -14.00 51.47 46.41
N PHE A 25 -14.04 51.05 47.68
CA PHE A 25 -13.71 49.69 48.16
C PHE A 25 -14.78 49.18 49.13
N ALA A 26 -15.01 47.87 49.17
CA ALA A 26 -15.79 47.25 50.23
C ALA A 26 -14.99 47.26 51.53
N THR A 27 -15.30 48.22 52.42
CA THR A 27 -14.69 48.31 53.75
C THR A 27 -15.74 48.03 54.82
N ASN A 28 -15.41 47.17 55.79
CA ASN A 28 -16.23 47.00 56.98
C ASN A 28 -16.14 48.25 57.88
N SER A 29 -17.08 48.41 58.81
CA SER A 29 -16.94 49.39 59.89
C SER A 29 -15.75 49.02 60.79
N VAL A 30 -15.33 49.92 61.68
CA VAL A 30 -14.17 49.67 62.55
C VAL A 30 -14.44 48.46 63.44
N LEU A 31 -13.61 47.42 63.30
CA LEU A 31 -13.70 46.17 64.08
C LEU A 31 -12.64 46.15 65.19
N THR A 32 -12.95 45.46 66.29
CA THR A 32 -12.01 45.20 67.41
C THR A 32 -11.31 43.85 67.30
N SER A 33 -11.57 43.11 66.22
CA SER A 33 -10.98 41.80 65.89
C SER A 33 -10.61 41.74 64.41
N ASN A 34 -9.79 40.75 64.05
CA ASN A 34 -9.39 40.55 62.65
C ASN A 34 -10.63 40.23 61.78
N PHE A 35 -10.76 40.96 60.67
CA PHE A 35 -11.75 40.68 59.65
C PHE A 35 -11.34 39.46 58.81
N SER A 36 -12.29 38.59 58.49
CA SER A 36 -12.13 37.55 57.48
C SER A 36 -13.41 37.55 56.63
N PRO A 37 -13.32 37.73 55.31
CA PRO A 37 -14.49 37.63 54.43
C PRO A 37 -15.14 36.24 54.52
N ILE A 38 -16.48 36.15 54.60
CA ILE A 38 -17.21 34.86 54.72
C ILE A 38 -18.29 34.73 53.63
N SER A 39 -18.88 35.83 53.19
CA SER A 39 -19.95 35.86 52.20
C SER A 39 -19.51 36.59 50.92
N ALA A 40 -20.20 36.34 49.80
CA ALA A 40 -19.90 37.00 48.53
C ALA A 40 -19.94 38.55 48.62
N ASN A 41 -20.80 39.08 49.49
CA ASN A 41 -20.92 40.52 49.77
C ASN A 41 -19.68 41.15 50.40
N ASP A 42 -18.87 40.36 51.12
CA ASP A 42 -17.65 40.83 51.76
C ASP A 42 -16.52 41.07 50.74
N TRP A 43 -16.65 40.50 49.53
CA TRP A 43 -15.69 40.60 48.44
C TRP A 43 -16.09 41.63 47.40
N CYS A 44 -17.38 41.67 47.05
CA CYS A 44 -18.00 42.68 46.19
C CYS A 44 -19.45 42.89 46.63
N PHE A 45 -19.90 44.12 46.88
CA PHE A 45 -21.30 44.37 47.22
C PHE A 45 -22.24 44.00 46.07
N ILE A 46 -23.32 43.25 46.35
CA ILE A 46 -24.31 42.77 45.37
C ILE A 46 -25.20 43.91 44.81
N ASP A 47 -25.21 45.10 45.42
CA ASP A 47 -26.11 46.24 45.13
C ASP A 47 -25.45 47.44 44.41
N ASN A 48 -24.33 47.22 43.72
CA ASN A 48 -23.69 48.18 42.79
C ASN A 48 -23.11 49.48 43.41
N SER A 49 -22.32 49.39 44.49
CA SER A 49 -21.16 50.28 44.65
C SER A 49 -20.18 49.75 45.71
N PRO A 50 -18.90 49.47 45.37
CA PRO A 50 -18.26 49.70 44.08
C PRO A 50 -18.43 48.54 43.08
N GLY A 51 -19.05 47.42 43.48
CA GLY A 51 -19.13 46.20 42.68
C GLY A 51 -17.76 45.51 42.49
N CYS A 52 -17.71 44.40 41.75
CA CYS A 52 -16.43 43.76 41.43
C CYS A 52 -15.67 44.55 40.35
N PHE A 53 -14.34 44.67 40.52
CA PHE A 53 -13.49 45.28 39.50
C PHE A 53 -13.44 44.41 38.25
N ASN A 54 -13.85 44.98 37.10
CA ASN A 54 -13.70 44.38 35.79
C ASN A 54 -12.81 45.28 34.92
N LEU A 55 -11.71 44.72 34.41
CA LEU A 55 -10.70 45.45 33.65
C LEU A 55 -10.55 44.83 32.27
N ASN A 56 -10.70 45.66 31.23
CA ASN A 56 -10.48 45.22 29.86
C ASN A 56 -8.96 45.14 29.58
N LEU A 57 -8.49 43.92 29.31
CA LEU A 57 -7.08 43.64 28.99
C LEU A 57 -6.84 43.38 27.49
N SER A 58 -7.82 43.63 26.61
CA SER A 58 -7.72 43.29 25.17
C SER A 58 -6.54 43.96 24.45
N ALA A 59 -6.06 45.12 24.94
CA ALA A 59 -4.88 45.79 24.40
C ALA A 59 -3.56 45.02 24.59
N TYR A 60 -3.56 44.01 25.46
CA TYR A 60 -2.41 43.18 25.79
C TYR A 60 -2.47 41.78 25.16
N ASP A 61 -3.51 41.50 24.35
CA ASP A 61 -3.65 40.23 23.66
C ASP A 61 -2.52 40.00 22.64
N GLY A 62 -2.07 38.75 22.53
CA GLY A 62 -0.95 38.34 21.67
C GLY A 62 0.43 38.93 22.02
N LYS A 63 0.56 39.75 23.07
CA LYS A 63 1.85 40.28 23.51
C LYS A 63 2.68 39.19 24.21
N PRO A 64 4.00 39.13 23.99
CA PRO A 64 4.84 38.14 24.65
C PRO A 64 4.94 38.43 26.16
N ASP A 65 5.04 37.38 26.96
CA ASP A 65 5.36 37.38 28.39
C ASP A 65 4.60 38.42 29.25
N VAL A 66 3.27 38.42 29.12
CA VAL A 66 2.39 39.30 29.90
C VAL A 66 2.41 38.91 31.39
N ARG A 67 2.64 39.89 32.26
CA ARG A 67 2.58 39.75 33.72
C ARG A 67 1.59 40.75 34.30
N ILE A 68 0.81 40.34 35.30
CA ILE A 68 -0.11 41.21 36.04
C ILE A 68 0.40 41.32 37.48
N ARG A 69 0.43 42.54 38.01
CA ARG A 69 0.83 42.84 39.38
C ARG A 69 -0.25 43.64 40.09
N PHE A 70 -0.54 43.23 41.32
CA PHE A 70 -1.34 43.99 42.26
C PHE A 70 -0.38 44.69 43.23
N GLU A 71 -0.49 46.01 43.31
CA GLU A 71 0.32 46.83 44.20
C GLU A 71 -0.62 47.49 45.18
N VAL A 72 -0.30 47.34 46.47
CA VAL A 72 -1.13 47.82 47.56
C VAL A 72 -0.23 48.66 48.44
N GLN A 73 -0.68 49.89 48.70
CA GLN A 73 -0.01 50.80 49.60
C GLN A 73 -0.99 51.18 50.70
N ASN A 74 -0.65 50.84 51.94
CA ASN A 74 -1.38 51.29 53.12
C ASN A 74 -0.47 52.22 53.95
N ASN A 75 -1.05 53.28 54.53
CA ASN A 75 -0.34 54.17 55.45
C ASN A 75 -0.78 53.85 56.89
N GLY A 76 -0.64 52.58 57.29
CA GLY A 76 -1.17 52.04 58.57
C GLY A 76 -2.63 51.58 58.54
N GLY A 77 -3.23 51.44 57.35
CA GLY A 77 -4.63 51.02 57.15
C GLY A 77 -4.86 49.50 57.17
N ASN A 78 -6.11 49.09 56.91
CA ASN A 78 -6.61 47.70 56.96
C ASN A 78 -5.86 46.73 56.05
N ASN A 79 -5.97 45.43 56.36
CA ASN A 79 -5.57 44.35 55.46
C ASN A 79 -6.39 44.40 54.16
N ILE A 80 -5.75 44.08 53.04
CA ILE A 80 -6.41 43.87 51.76
C ILE A 80 -6.63 42.38 51.51
N TYR A 81 -7.80 42.02 51.01
CA TYR A 81 -8.12 40.66 50.60
C TYR A 81 -8.42 40.67 49.10
N ILE A 82 -7.81 39.75 48.36
CA ILE A 82 -8.03 39.55 46.93
C ILE A 82 -8.33 38.06 46.74
N ASP A 83 -9.46 37.75 46.11
CA ASP A 83 -9.86 36.38 45.80
C ASP A 83 -10.60 36.33 44.46
N ASN A 84 -10.77 35.13 43.90
CA ASN A 84 -11.52 34.86 42.67
C ASN A 84 -11.05 35.68 41.47
N ILE A 85 -9.74 35.88 41.33
CA ILE A 85 -9.14 36.52 40.15
C ILE A 85 -9.45 35.64 38.92
N LYS A 86 -10.37 36.12 38.08
CA LYS A 86 -10.74 35.47 36.83
C LYS A 86 -10.16 36.26 35.65
N ILE A 87 -9.24 35.62 34.93
CA ILE A 87 -8.75 36.13 33.65
C ILE A 87 -9.48 35.34 32.56
N THR A 88 -10.27 36.02 31.74
CA THR A 88 -10.94 35.42 30.58
C THR A 88 -10.36 36.00 29.31
N GLY A 89 -9.88 35.13 28.43
CA GLY A 89 -9.53 35.47 27.05
C GLY A 89 -10.24 34.52 26.10
N VAL A 90 -10.42 34.96 24.86
CA VAL A 90 -10.66 34.01 23.77
C VAL A 90 -9.30 33.47 23.35
N CYS A 91 -9.11 32.15 23.42
CA CYS A 91 -7.97 31.53 22.75
C CYS A 91 -8.26 31.57 21.26
N SER A 92 -8.02 32.71 20.62
CA SER A 92 -7.98 32.77 19.17
C SER A 92 -6.67 32.12 18.75
N ILE A 93 -6.73 30.85 18.36
CA ILE A 93 -5.74 30.33 17.42
C ILE A 93 -5.78 31.28 16.24
N ILE A 94 -4.73 32.09 16.03
CA ILE A 94 -4.58 32.78 14.76
C ILE A 94 -4.36 31.64 13.78
N ALA A 95 -5.42 31.26 13.07
CA ALA A 95 -5.31 30.25 12.03
C ALA A 95 -4.28 30.80 11.04
N MET A 96 -3.14 30.12 10.94
CA MET A 96 -2.12 30.42 9.94
C MET A 96 -2.45 29.64 8.67
N PRO A 97 -2.18 30.17 7.47
CA PRO A 97 -2.22 29.37 6.26
C PRO A 97 -1.37 28.10 6.43
N PRO A 98 -1.73 26.97 5.81
CA PRO A 98 -0.91 25.76 5.83
C PRO A 98 0.52 26.03 5.36
N VAL A 99 1.46 25.20 5.82
CA VAL A 99 2.76 25.06 5.14
C VAL A 99 2.75 23.68 4.53
N ALA A 100 2.67 23.61 3.20
CA ALA A 100 2.45 22.37 2.49
C ALA A 100 3.72 21.50 2.50
N ASN A 101 3.57 20.23 2.85
CA ASN A 101 4.68 19.27 2.85
C ASN A 101 4.15 17.84 2.69
N PHE A 102 4.94 16.95 2.10
CA PHE A 102 4.57 15.56 1.95
C PHE A 102 5.78 14.63 1.80
N SER A 103 5.50 13.32 1.86
CA SER A 103 6.44 12.25 1.54
C SER A 103 5.76 11.15 0.72
N ALA A 104 6.55 10.25 0.15
CA ALA A 104 6.09 9.01 -0.49
C ALA A 104 6.77 7.82 0.20
N ASN A 105 6.12 6.66 0.16
CA ASN A 105 6.71 5.44 0.71
C ASN A 105 7.91 4.97 -0.13
N GLU A 106 7.78 5.06 -1.45
CA GLU A 106 8.82 4.73 -2.43
C GLU A 106 8.86 5.82 -3.51
N THR A 107 10.07 6.25 -3.88
CA THR A 107 10.31 7.24 -4.94
C THR A 107 10.91 6.63 -6.19
N GLU A 108 11.42 5.40 -6.12
CA GLU A 108 11.85 4.59 -7.26
C GLU A 108 10.97 3.35 -7.29
N ILE A 109 10.22 3.17 -8.38
CA ILE A 109 9.28 2.05 -8.56
C ILE A 109 9.37 1.50 -9.98
N CYS A 110 8.84 0.30 -10.20
CA CYS A 110 8.74 -0.30 -11.52
C CYS A 110 7.39 0.03 -12.16
N GLU A 111 7.32 0.09 -13.49
CA GLU A 111 6.06 0.34 -14.19
C GLU A 111 4.97 -0.66 -13.76
N GLY A 112 3.75 -0.15 -13.59
CA GLY A 112 2.60 -0.87 -13.08
C GLY A 112 2.51 -0.93 -11.54
N HIS A 113 3.56 -0.52 -10.81
CA HIS A 113 3.53 -0.48 -9.34
C HIS A 113 2.88 0.79 -8.81
N SER A 114 2.51 0.75 -7.54
CA SER A 114 1.86 1.84 -6.83
C SER A 114 2.66 2.30 -5.63
N THR A 115 2.73 3.61 -5.41
CA THR A 115 3.31 4.21 -4.21
C THR A 115 2.27 5.03 -3.47
N SER A 116 2.36 5.07 -2.14
CA SER A 116 1.46 5.84 -1.28
C SER A 116 2.13 7.15 -0.85
N PHE A 117 1.34 8.21 -0.80
CA PHE A 117 1.79 9.53 -0.38
C PHE A 117 1.19 9.88 0.98
N ASN A 118 1.96 10.60 1.80
CA ASN A 118 1.56 11.03 3.12
C ASN A 118 1.69 12.54 3.23
N ASP A 119 0.60 13.21 3.61
CA ASP A 119 0.62 14.62 3.99
C ASP A 119 1.43 14.84 5.27
N LEU A 120 2.29 15.85 5.26
CA LEU A 120 3.10 16.33 6.38
C LEU A 120 2.88 17.83 6.63
N SER A 121 1.80 18.40 6.08
CA SER A 121 1.54 19.84 6.12
C SER A 121 1.23 20.31 7.54
N THR A 122 1.68 21.52 7.89
CA THR A 122 1.42 22.12 9.21
C THR A 122 0.27 23.12 9.18
N ASN A 123 -0.09 23.67 10.34
CA ASN A 123 -1.19 24.64 10.52
C ASN A 123 -2.59 24.09 10.19
N VAL A 124 -2.81 22.79 10.43
CA VAL A 124 -4.14 22.13 10.40
C VAL A 124 -4.89 22.35 9.07
N PRO A 125 -4.40 21.75 7.97
CA PRO A 125 -5.14 21.76 6.72
C PRO A 125 -6.48 21.03 6.84
N THR A 126 -7.49 21.53 6.15
CA THR A 126 -8.85 20.97 6.10
C THR A 126 -9.20 20.39 4.74
N SER A 127 -8.45 20.71 3.68
CA SER A 127 -8.61 20.13 2.35
C SER A 127 -7.28 20.03 1.61
N TYR A 128 -7.23 19.07 0.69
CA TYR A 128 -6.04 18.70 -0.08
C TYR A 128 -6.39 18.65 -1.56
N GLN A 129 -5.44 19.05 -2.40
CA GLN A 129 -5.49 18.83 -3.84
C GLN A 129 -4.13 18.38 -4.32
N TRP A 130 -4.07 17.13 -4.73
CA TRP A 130 -2.87 16.49 -5.26
C TRP A 130 -2.87 16.49 -6.79
N SER A 131 -1.68 16.59 -7.38
CA SER A 131 -1.45 16.31 -8.80
C SER A 131 -0.33 15.29 -8.95
N PHE A 132 -0.62 14.25 -9.73
CA PHE A 132 0.28 13.15 -10.07
C PHE A 132 0.31 12.99 -11.59
N PRO A 133 0.99 13.88 -12.34
CA PRO A 133 1.19 13.71 -13.78
C PRO A 133 1.71 12.30 -14.08
N GLY A 134 1.11 11.60 -15.05
CA GLY A 134 1.46 10.21 -15.40
C GLY A 134 0.96 9.12 -14.44
N GLY A 135 0.44 9.51 -13.27
CA GLY A 135 -0.17 8.60 -12.31
C GLY A 135 -1.64 8.30 -12.59
N THR A 136 -2.11 7.16 -12.09
CA THR A 136 -3.52 6.75 -12.09
C THR A 136 -3.98 6.49 -10.65
N PRO A 137 -4.88 7.31 -10.08
CA PRO A 137 -5.46 8.53 -10.67
C PRO A 137 -4.42 9.66 -10.78
N SER A 138 -4.63 10.61 -11.69
CA SER A 138 -3.70 11.75 -11.92
C SER A 138 -3.89 12.91 -10.94
N SER A 139 -4.89 12.83 -10.07
CA SER A 139 -5.18 13.80 -9.00
C SER A 139 -5.93 13.12 -7.87
N SER A 140 -5.91 13.73 -6.68
CA SER A 140 -6.65 13.24 -5.51
C SER A 140 -6.96 14.37 -4.53
N THR A 141 -7.98 14.17 -3.70
CA THR A 141 -8.31 15.05 -2.56
C THR A 141 -8.21 14.32 -1.22
N LEU A 142 -7.71 13.08 -1.23
CA LEU A 142 -7.49 12.29 -0.02
C LEU A 142 -6.27 12.84 0.75
N LEU A 143 -6.26 12.64 2.07
CA LEU A 143 -5.11 12.96 2.93
C LEU A 143 -3.88 12.14 2.53
N SER A 144 -4.08 10.84 2.28
CA SER A 144 -3.05 9.89 1.88
C SER A 144 -3.52 9.08 0.67
N PRO A 145 -3.24 9.51 -0.57
CA PRO A 145 -3.58 8.76 -1.77
C PRO A 145 -2.53 7.68 -2.11
N THR A 146 -2.98 6.63 -2.80
CA THR A 146 -2.11 5.63 -3.44
C THR A 146 -2.26 5.76 -4.95
N ILE A 147 -1.13 5.87 -5.65
CA ILE A 147 -1.07 6.19 -7.08
C ILE A 147 -0.27 5.13 -7.81
N THR A 148 -0.82 4.61 -8.90
CA THR A 148 -0.15 3.66 -9.80
C THR A 148 0.48 4.38 -10.98
N TYR A 149 1.74 4.10 -11.29
CA TYR A 149 2.40 4.63 -12.49
C TYR A 149 2.63 3.51 -13.51
N ASN A 150 1.98 3.61 -14.67
CA ASN A 150 1.97 2.54 -15.68
C ASN A 150 2.97 2.77 -16.82
N THR A 151 3.73 3.86 -16.77
CA THR A 151 4.65 4.24 -17.84
C THR A 151 5.98 4.63 -17.22
N PRO A 152 7.11 4.15 -17.75
CA PRO A 152 8.43 4.56 -17.30
C PRO A 152 8.67 6.05 -17.54
N GLY A 153 9.34 6.69 -16.60
CA GLY A 153 9.60 8.13 -16.66
C GLY A 153 9.86 8.72 -15.29
N ILE A 154 10.14 10.02 -15.30
CA ILE A 154 10.38 10.80 -14.08
C ILE A 154 9.22 11.79 -13.95
N TYR A 155 8.62 11.85 -12.77
CA TYR A 155 7.39 12.60 -12.51
C TYR A 155 7.53 13.55 -11.33
N ASP A 156 7.05 14.77 -11.54
CA ASP A 156 6.85 15.74 -10.47
C ASP A 156 5.59 15.40 -9.67
N VAL A 157 5.54 15.79 -8.41
CA VAL A 157 4.34 15.65 -7.57
C VAL A 157 4.06 16.96 -6.87
N SER A 158 2.81 17.40 -6.87
CA SER A 158 2.38 18.62 -6.16
C SER A 158 1.26 18.35 -5.18
N LEU A 159 1.33 19.02 -4.03
CA LEU A 159 0.26 19.07 -3.04
C LEU A 159 -0.10 20.52 -2.74
N GLN A 160 -1.39 20.85 -2.85
CA GLN A 160 -1.98 22.06 -2.27
C GLN A 160 -2.73 21.70 -0.99
N ALA A 161 -2.34 22.31 0.12
CA ALA A 161 -3.01 22.17 1.41
C ALA A 161 -3.76 23.48 1.74
N THR A 162 -5.01 23.39 2.18
CA THR A 162 -5.86 24.57 2.44
C THR A 162 -6.56 24.48 3.79
N ASN A 163 -6.67 25.61 4.49
CA ASN A 163 -7.52 25.78 5.66
C ASN A 163 -8.29 27.12 5.59
N GLY A 164 -9.05 27.46 6.65
CA GLY A 164 -9.82 28.71 6.69
C GLY A 164 -8.99 30.01 6.67
N ALA A 165 -7.67 29.93 6.88
CA ALA A 165 -6.76 31.07 6.87
C ALA A 165 -6.04 31.27 5.52
N GLY A 166 -5.98 30.25 4.66
CA GLY A 166 -5.34 30.33 3.36
C GLY A 166 -4.93 28.97 2.82
N SER A 167 -4.03 28.97 1.84
CA SER A 167 -3.47 27.77 1.23
C SER A 167 -1.99 27.95 0.92
N ASP A 168 -1.30 26.82 0.81
CA ASP A 168 0.08 26.73 0.34
C ASP A 168 0.21 25.55 -0.62
N ILE A 169 1.19 25.63 -1.52
CA ILE A 169 1.45 24.62 -2.55
C ILE A 169 2.93 24.28 -2.54
N ILE A 170 3.23 22.99 -2.46
CA ILE A 170 4.57 22.45 -2.68
C ILE A 170 4.58 21.57 -3.92
N THR A 171 5.63 21.68 -4.72
CA THR A 171 5.92 20.80 -5.86
C THR A 171 7.33 20.25 -5.68
N LEU A 172 7.45 18.93 -5.62
CA LEU A 172 8.72 18.23 -5.66
C LEU A 172 8.97 17.78 -7.10
N ASN A 173 10.00 18.35 -7.72
CA ASN A 173 10.36 18.03 -9.10
C ASN A 173 11.17 16.73 -9.14
N ASN A 174 10.98 15.94 -10.19
CA ASN A 174 11.62 14.64 -10.39
C ASN A 174 11.51 13.73 -9.16
N TYR A 175 10.32 13.70 -8.55
CA TYR A 175 10.14 13.09 -7.24
C TYR A 175 9.88 11.59 -7.31
N ILE A 176 9.20 11.13 -8.36
CA ILE A 176 8.97 9.71 -8.62
C ILE A 176 9.69 9.31 -9.90
N GLU A 177 10.57 8.32 -9.82
CA GLU A 177 11.22 7.66 -10.94
C GLU A 177 10.59 6.28 -11.15
N VAL A 178 10.16 6.03 -12.38
CA VAL A 178 9.49 4.80 -12.79
C VAL A 178 10.36 4.09 -13.81
N HIS A 179 10.87 2.93 -13.43
CA HIS A 179 11.72 2.09 -14.27
C HIS A 179 10.86 1.16 -15.14
N ALA A 180 11.32 0.92 -16.37
CA ALA A 180 10.70 -0.07 -17.25
C ALA A 180 10.94 -1.47 -16.71
N ASN A 181 9.95 -2.37 -16.84
CA ASN A 181 10.23 -3.76 -16.56
C ASN A 181 11.17 -4.31 -17.64
N PRO A 182 12.09 -5.21 -17.27
CA PRO A 182 12.95 -5.86 -18.26
C PRO A 182 12.12 -6.65 -19.26
N MET A 183 12.66 -6.86 -20.47
CA MET A 183 11.99 -7.69 -21.46
C MET A 183 11.93 -9.14 -20.94
N PRO A 184 10.81 -9.87 -21.09
CA PRO A 184 10.71 -11.24 -20.59
C PRO A 184 11.86 -12.13 -21.08
N PRO A 185 12.55 -12.87 -20.18
CA PRO A 185 13.59 -13.81 -20.58
C PRO A 185 13.05 -14.87 -21.53
N THR A 186 13.90 -15.31 -22.46
CA THR A 186 13.65 -16.53 -23.24
C THR A 186 14.53 -17.65 -22.71
N ILE A 187 14.00 -18.88 -22.68
CA ILE A 187 14.76 -20.07 -22.30
C ILE A 187 15.13 -20.84 -23.56
N ASN A 188 16.43 -21.05 -23.77
CA ASN A 188 16.97 -21.94 -24.80
C ASN A 188 17.45 -23.25 -24.17
N GLN A 189 17.05 -24.38 -24.73
CA GLN A 189 17.46 -25.69 -24.23
C GLN A 189 18.69 -26.20 -24.99
N ILE A 190 19.75 -26.55 -24.25
CA ILE A 190 20.98 -27.15 -24.78
C ILE A 190 21.22 -28.47 -24.02
N GLY A 191 20.82 -29.58 -24.65
CA GLY A 191 20.78 -30.88 -23.98
C GLY A 191 19.77 -30.87 -22.82
N ASN A 192 20.24 -31.15 -21.61
CA ASN A 192 19.42 -31.10 -20.39
C ASN A 192 19.45 -29.73 -19.71
N ALA A 193 20.31 -28.80 -20.14
CA ALA A 193 20.40 -27.48 -19.53
C ALA A 193 19.43 -26.50 -20.18
N PHE A 194 18.79 -25.69 -19.36
CA PHE A 194 18.04 -24.51 -19.72
C PHE A 194 18.91 -23.27 -19.56
N VAL A 195 18.96 -22.45 -20.60
CA VAL A 195 19.81 -21.25 -20.66
C VAL A 195 18.92 -20.03 -20.82
N SER A 196 18.96 -19.11 -19.86
CA SER A 196 18.30 -17.81 -19.91
C SER A 196 18.96 -16.91 -20.96
N SER A 197 18.18 -16.05 -21.61
CA SER A 197 18.71 -14.98 -22.47
C SER A 197 19.50 -13.91 -21.71
N TYR A 198 19.33 -13.82 -20.39
CA TYR A 198 20.11 -12.93 -19.53
C TYR A 198 21.31 -13.66 -18.94
N ASN A 199 22.51 -13.34 -19.44
CA ASN A 199 23.77 -13.99 -19.05
C ASN A 199 24.42 -13.41 -17.77
N GLY A 200 23.76 -12.47 -17.10
CA GLY A 200 24.25 -11.80 -15.90
C GLY A 200 23.64 -12.32 -14.60
N THR A 201 23.84 -11.56 -13.52
CA THR A 201 23.15 -11.74 -12.24
C THR A 201 21.68 -11.30 -12.34
N GLY A 202 20.79 -11.87 -11.53
CA GLY A 202 19.38 -11.47 -11.45
C GLY A 202 18.37 -12.52 -11.91
N ASN A 203 18.84 -13.65 -12.46
CA ASN A 203 17.98 -14.80 -12.72
C ASN A 203 17.61 -15.49 -11.40
N GLN A 204 16.40 -16.04 -11.35
CA GLN A 204 15.95 -17.01 -10.36
C GLN A 204 15.07 -18.03 -11.07
N TRP A 205 15.43 -19.30 -11.00
CA TRP A 205 14.65 -20.39 -11.60
C TRP A 205 13.51 -20.82 -10.69
N TYR A 206 12.40 -21.21 -11.31
CA TYR A 206 11.18 -21.65 -10.65
C TYR A 206 10.71 -22.97 -11.24
N ASP A 207 10.01 -23.73 -10.40
CA ASP A 207 9.16 -24.84 -10.79
C ASP A 207 7.76 -24.69 -10.19
N ASN A 208 6.91 -25.71 -10.35
CA ASN A 208 5.55 -25.70 -9.79
C ASN A 208 5.48 -25.58 -8.25
N SER A 209 6.58 -25.77 -7.53
CA SER A 209 6.67 -25.59 -6.08
C SER A 209 7.11 -24.19 -5.65
N GLY A 210 7.59 -23.37 -6.59
CA GLY A 210 8.04 -21.99 -6.35
C GLY A 210 9.50 -21.77 -6.77
N PRO A 211 10.20 -20.79 -6.16
CA PRO A 211 11.60 -20.52 -6.49
C PRO A 211 12.49 -21.67 -6.04
N ILE A 212 13.34 -22.14 -6.95
CA ILE A 212 14.31 -23.21 -6.67
C ILE A 212 15.51 -22.56 -5.98
N ALA A 213 15.65 -22.83 -4.67
CA ALA A 213 16.62 -22.13 -3.83
C ALA A 213 18.06 -22.31 -4.34
N GLY A 214 18.74 -21.18 -4.56
CA GLY A 214 20.14 -21.15 -5.02
C GLY A 214 20.32 -21.19 -6.54
N GLU A 215 19.28 -21.56 -7.30
CA GLU A 215 19.33 -21.60 -8.77
C GLU A 215 19.16 -20.19 -9.35
N THR A 216 20.25 -19.43 -9.32
CA THR A 216 20.31 -18.02 -9.79
C THR A 216 21.25 -17.83 -10.97
N ASP A 217 21.94 -18.89 -11.39
CA ASP A 217 22.80 -18.87 -12.56
C ASP A 217 21.98 -18.77 -13.85
N PRO A 218 22.51 -18.15 -14.93
CA PRO A 218 21.87 -18.13 -16.24
C PRO A 218 21.63 -19.52 -16.85
N ILE A 219 22.33 -20.54 -16.36
CA ILE A 219 22.26 -21.92 -16.82
C ILE A 219 21.76 -22.78 -15.67
N PHE A 220 20.63 -23.45 -15.87
CA PHE A 220 20.05 -24.39 -14.91
C PHE A 220 19.90 -25.76 -15.55
N THR A 221 20.26 -26.82 -14.83
CA THR A 221 20.06 -28.21 -15.28
C THR A 221 19.07 -28.88 -14.35
N PRO A 222 17.80 -29.09 -14.77
CA PRO A 222 16.80 -29.76 -13.96
C PRO A 222 17.28 -31.15 -13.51
N SER A 223 17.06 -31.48 -12.23
CA SER A 223 17.32 -32.81 -11.67
C SER A 223 16.17 -33.79 -11.88
N SER A 224 15.02 -33.29 -12.33
CA SER A 224 13.76 -34.02 -12.48
C SER A 224 13.01 -33.56 -13.73
N GLY A 225 12.05 -34.36 -14.17
CA GLY A 225 11.04 -33.95 -15.15
C GLY A 225 10.09 -32.93 -14.51
N GLY A 226 9.63 -31.95 -15.28
CA GLY A 226 8.78 -30.90 -14.73
C GLY A 226 8.65 -29.67 -15.61
N VAL A 227 7.86 -28.71 -15.14
CA VAL A 227 7.68 -27.41 -15.78
C VAL A 227 8.56 -26.39 -15.07
N TYR A 228 9.34 -25.65 -15.83
CA TYR A 228 10.31 -24.69 -15.32
C TYR A 228 10.16 -23.35 -16.03
N TRP A 229 10.45 -22.26 -15.32
CA TRP A 229 10.55 -20.91 -15.88
C TRP A 229 11.60 -20.11 -15.12
N VAL A 230 12.00 -18.97 -15.66
CA VAL A 230 12.96 -18.06 -15.01
C VAL A 230 12.31 -16.69 -14.84
N VAL A 231 12.51 -16.11 -13.65
CA VAL A 231 12.23 -14.70 -13.40
C VAL A 231 13.56 -13.97 -13.43
N TYR A 232 13.64 -12.88 -14.19
CA TYR A 232 14.79 -11.98 -14.21
C TYR A 232 14.45 -10.69 -13.46
N THR A 233 15.32 -10.29 -12.54
CA THR A 233 15.28 -9.02 -11.80
C THR A 233 16.44 -8.15 -12.24
N ASP A 234 16.17 -6.91 -12.64
CA ASP A 234 17.21 -5.95 -13.00
C ASP A 234 17.85 -5.26 -11.79
N GLU A 235 18.74 -4.29 -12.05
CA GLU A 235 19.44 -3.53 -11.00
C GLU A 235 18.55 -2.58 -10.19
N HIS A 236 17.37 -2.24 -10.70
CA HIS A 236 16.38 -1.39 -10.04
C HIS A 236 15.31 -2.23 -9.30
N GLY A 237 15.43 -3.56 -9.32
CA GLY A 237 14.48 -4.48 -8.69
C GLY A 237 13.26 -4.81 -9.56
N CYS A 238 13.23 -4.38 -10.83
CA CYS A 238 12.11 -4.64 -11.73
C CYS A 238 12.20 -6.03 -12.34
N GLN A 239 11.05 -6.70 -12.42
CA GLN A 239 10.98 -8.12 -12.72
C GLN A 239 10.23 -8.42 -14.01
N SER A 240 10.67 -9.47 -14.69
CA SER A 240 9.93 -10.09 -15.79
C SER A 240 10.08 -11.61 -15.77
N THR A 241 9.07 -12.29 -16.29
CA THR A 241 8.97 -13.75 -16.21
C THR A 241 8.97 -14.36 -17.61
N SER A 242 9.76 -15.42 -17.82
CA SER A 242 9.78 -16.16 -19.07
C SER A 242 8.47 -16.93 -19.31
N LEU A 243 8.31 -17.43 -20.53
CA LEU A 243 7.41 -18.56 -20.78
C LEU A 243 7.93 -19.83 -20.08
N GLN A 244 7.02 -20.76 -19.81
CA GLN A 244 7.32 -22.05 -19.21
C GLN A 244 7.91 -23.04 -20.23
N VAL A 245 8.87 -23.87 -19.80
CA VAL A 245 9.46 -24.98 -20.57
C VAL A 245 9.32 -26.30 -19.80
N ILE A 246 9.44 -27.43 -20.50
CA ILE A 246 9.25 -28.76 -19.91
C ILE A 246 10.55 -29.56 -19.97
N SER A 247 10.97 -30.09 -18.82
CA SER A 247 12.02 -31.11 -18.70
C SER A 247 11.38 -32.50 -18.74
N THR A 248 12.00 -33.42 -19.47
CA THR A 248 11.56 -34.81 -19.60
C THR A 248 12.45 -35.79 -18.85
N LEU A 249 13.31 -35.33 -17.94
CA LEU A 249 14.29 -36.19 -17.25
C LEU A 249 13.67 -37.36 -16.46
N ASP A 250 12.45 -37.19 -15.94
CA ASP A 250 11.66 -38.26 -15.29
C ASP A 250 10.55 -38.82 -16.17
N ILE A 251 10.45 -38.37 -17.42
CA ILE A 251 9.67 -39.11 -18.41
C ILE A 251 10.57 -40.26 -18.80
N GLU A 252 10.50 -41.35 -18.02
CA GLU A 252 10.66 -42.67 -18.59
C GLU A 252 9.85 -42.65 -19.89
N THR A 253 10.55 -42.58 -21.03
CA THR A 253 10.03 -43.15 -22.27
C THR A 253 9.79 -44.60 -21.91
N SER A 254 8.60 -44.88 -21.39
CA SER A 254 8.29 -46.15 -20.81
C SER A 254 8.62 -47.20 -21.84
N SER A 255 9.56 -48.07 -21.44
CA SER A 255 9.77 -49.41 -21.93
C SER A 255 9.41 -49.65 -23.39
N ASN A 256 10.42 -50.02 -24.17
CA ASN A 256 10.41 -50.62 -25.51
C ASN A 256 9.44 -51.84 -25.64
N GLN A 257 8.15 -51.67 -25.36
CA GLN A 257 7.07 -52.59 -25.67
C GLN A 257 6.55 -52.18 -27.04
N ASP A 258 6.89 -52.98 -28.04
CA ASP A 258 6.45 -52.77 -29.40
C ASP A 258 4.92 -52.89 -29.46
N ILE A 259 4.26 -51.74 -29.67
CA ILE A 259 2.88 -51.70 -30.13
C ILE A 259 2.89 -51.85 -31.65
N ASN A 260 2.37 -52.97 -32.13
CA ASN A 260 2.21 -53.26 -33.55
C ASN A 260 0.77 -53.00 -33.97
N LEU A 261 0.60 -52.09 -34.94
CA LEU A 261 -0.67 -51.77 -35.57
C LEU A 261 -0.61 -52.16 -37.05
N TYR A 262 -1.49 -53.07 -37.47
CA TYR A 262 -1.52 -53.52 -38.85
C TYR A 262 -2.92 -53.93 -39.33
N PRO A 263 -3.21 -53.82 -40.63
CA PRO A 263 -2.43 -53.07 -41.61
C PRO A 263 -2.54 -51.54 -41.36
N ASN A 264 -1.46 -50.80 -41.63
CA ASN A 264 -1.50 -49.34 -41.72
C ASN A 264 -0.91 -48.92 -43.07
N PRO A 265 -1.69 -48.39 -44.03
CA PRO A 265 -3.09 -47.98 -43.91
C PRO A 265 -4.09 -49.15 -43.76
N ALA A 266 -5.10 -48.98 -42.92
CA ALA A 266 -6.16 -49.95 -42.64
C ALA A 266 -7.36 -49.75 -43.57
N THR A 267 -8.02 -50.85 -43.98
CA THR A 267 -9.34 -50.80 -44.67
C THR A 267 -10.42 -51.19 -43.68
N ASP A 268 -10.71 -52.46 -43.50
CA ASP A 268 -11.94 -52.89 -42.81
C ASP A 268 -11.68 -53.17 -41.32
N VAL A 269 -10.45 -53.56 -40.99
CA VAL A 269 -10.03 -53.91 -39.63
C VAL A 269 -8.66 -53.33 -39.29
N LEU A 270 -8.46 -53.04 -38.01
CA LEU A 270 -7.15 -52.75 -37.43
C LEU A 270 -6.82 -53.80 -36.37
N HIS A 271 -5.72 -54.52 -36.58
CA HIS A 271 -5.14 -55.42 -35.60
C HIS A 271 -4.15 -54.67 -34.72
N ILE A 272 -4.20 -55.00 -33.44
CA ILE A 272 -3.38 -54.43 -32.39
C ILE A 272 -2.69 -55.60 -31.69
N SER A 273 -1.37 -55.55 -31.55
CA SER A 273 -0.63 -56.47 -30.69
C SER A 273 0.42 -55.74 -29.87
N LEU A 274 0.52 -56.12 -28.60
CA LEU A 274 1.52 -55.63 -27.65
C LEU A 274 2.08 -56.81 -26.85
N THR A 275 3.19 -56.60 -26.15
CA THR A 275 3.76 -57.61 -25.24
C THR A 275 3.10 -57.64 -23.86
N ALA A 276 2.14 -56.75 -23.60
CA ALA A 276 1.41 -56.62 -22.33
C ALA A 276 -0.10 -56.65 -22.55
N ASN A 277 -0.85 -56.97 -21.48
CA ASN A 277 -2.31 -57.02 -21.52
C ASN A 277 -2.91 -55.63 -21.71
N ILE A 278 -3.88 -55.54 -22.62
CA ILE A 278 -4.61 -54.34 -22.92
C ILE A 278 -5.75 -54.19 -21.91
N ASN A 279 -5.76 -53.08 -21.17
CA ASN A 279 -6.86 -52.74 -20.27
C ASN A 279 -7.92 -51.90 -20.94
N GLN A 280 -7.50 -51.00 -21.84
CA GLN A 280 -8.40 -50.10 -22.52
C GLN A 280 -7.88 -49.72 -23.90
N ILE A 281 -8.78 -49.62 -24.86
CA ILE A 281 -8.53 -49.03 -26.17
C ILE A 281 -9.47 -47.86 -26.37
N THR A 282 -8.92 -46.73 -26.79
CA THR A 282 -9.65 -45.52 -27.12
C THR A 282 -9.26 -45.06 -28.52
N LEU A 283 -10.23 -44.89 -29.39
CA LEU A 283 -10.05 -44.34 -30.73
C LEU A 283 -10.64 -42.94 -30.78
N ILE A 284 -9.86 -41.97 -31.26
CA ILE A 284 -10.30 -40.60 -31.48
C ILE A 284 -9.98 -40.16 -32.91
N ASP A 285 -10.82 -39.30 -33.48
CA ASP A 285 -10.47 -38.62 -34.73
C ASP A 285 -9.49 -37.46 -34.47
N ILE A 286 -8.94 -36.86 -35.54
CA ILE A 286 -7.99 -35.73 -35.44
C ILE A 286 -8.58 -34.47 -34.78
N SER A 287 -9.90 -34.37 -34.62
CA SER A 287 -10.54 -33.28 -33.89
C SER A 287 -10.65 -33.54 -32.38
N GLY A 288 -10.20 -34.71 -31.93
CA GLY A 288 -10.28 -35.15 -30.53
C GLY A 288 -11.62 -35.78 -30.15
N ARG A 289 -12.52 -36.00 -31.11
CA ARG A 289 -13.82 -36.64 -30.83
C ARG A 289 -13.63 -38.13 -30.63
N LEU A 290 -14.21 -38.64 -29.54
CA LEU A 290 -14.24 -40.06 -29.22
C LEU A 290 -15.06 -40.85 -30.24
N ILE A 291 -14.44 -41.84 -30.86
CA ILE A 291 -15.03 -42.70 -31.88
C ILE A 291 -15.34 -44.10 -31.32
N TYR A 292 -14.39 -44.66 -30.57
CA TYR A 292 -14.51 -46.00 -30.00
C TYR A 292 -13.84 -46.05 -28.64
N ASN A 293 -14.41 -46.82 -27.72
CA ASN A 293 -13.84 -47.01 -26.40
C ASN A 293 -14.22 -48.39 -25.86
N GLU A 294 -13.23 -49.21 -25.56
CA GLU A 294 -13.41 -50.55 -25.01
C GLU A 294 -12.53 -50.74 -23.79
N TYR A 295 -13.06 -51.44 -22.78
CA TYR A 295 -12.41 -51.67 -21.49
C TYR A 295 -12.32 -53.17 -21.19
N GLN A 296 -11.39 -53.54 -20.30
CA GLN A 296 -11.26 -54.88 -19.72
C GLN A 296 -10.97 -55.99 -20.74
N ILE A 297 -10.26 -55.68 -21.84
CA ILE A 297 -9.89 -56.66 -22.88
C ILE A 297 -9.01 -57.77 -22.28
N LYS A 298 -8.08 -57.42 -21.37
CA LYS A 298 -7.19 -58.32 -20.62
C LYS A 298 -6.47 -59.35 -21.50
N ASP A 299 -6.25 -59.00 -22.76
CA ASP A 299 -5.53 -59.79 -23.75
C ASP A 299 -4.41 -58.93 -24.34
N ASN A 300 -3.38 -59.56 -24.89
CA ASN A 300 -2.23 -58.87 -25.50
C ASN A 300 -2.48 -58.46 -26.96
N SER A 301 -3.68 -58.75 -27.49
CA SER A 301 -4.10 -58.38 -28.83
C SER A 301 -5.57 -57.99 -28.90
N ALA A 302 -5.93 -57.19 -29.90
CA ALA A 302 -7.30 -56.77 -30.16
C ALA A 302 -7.54 -56.51 -31.65
N VAL A 303 -8.81 -56.56 -32.07
CA VAL A 303 -9.23 -56.26 -33.45
C VAL A 303 -10.37 -55.25 -33.41
N ILE A 304 -10.19 -54.12 -34.11
CA ILE A 304 -11.22 -53.08 -34.24
C ILE A 304 -11.80 -53.14 -35.66
N LEU A 305 -13.13 -53.22 -35.77
CA LEU A 305 -13.85 -53.04 -37.03
C LEU A 305 -13.95 -51.55 -37.37
N LEU A 306 -13.57 -51.18 -38.60
CA LEU A 306 -13.50 -49.79 -39.06
C LEU A 306 -14.56 -49.46 -40.11
N ASP A 307 -15.47 -50.38 -40.44
CA ASP A 307 -16.43 -50.28 -41.54
C ASP A 307 -17.34 -49.04 -41.46
N ALA A 308 -17.62 -48.57 -40.24
CA ALA A 308 -18.45 -47.40 -39.99
C ALA A 308 -17.67 -46.07 -39.98
N LEU A 309 -16.35 -46.10 -40.18
CA LEU A 309 -15.48 -44.94 -40.09
C LEU A 309 -15.12 -44.38 -41.48
N PRO A 310 -15.27 -43.06 -41.69
CA PRO A 310 -14.78 -42.40 -42.90
C PRO A 310 -13.28 -42.61 -43.12
N SER A 311 -12.82 -42.53 -44.36
CA SER A 311 -11.39 -42.46 -44.67
C SER A 311 -10.77 -41.24 -44.00
N GLY A 312 -9.65 -41.42 -43.32
CA GLY A 312 -9.05 -40.36 -42.51
C GLY A 312 -7.92 -40.83 -41.62
N MET A 313 -7.32 -39.88 -40.91
CA MET A 313 -6.32 -40.15 -39.89
C MET A 313 -7.00 -40.29 -38.53
N TYR A 314 -6.57 -41.28 -37.76
CA TYR A 314 -7.11 -41.57 -36.44
C TYR A 314 -5.98 -41.77 -35.44
N ILE A 315 -6.22 -41.35 -34.20
CA ILE A 315 -5.32 -41.60 -33.08
C ILE A 315 -5.92 -42.71 -32.22
N ILE A 316 -5.13 -43.75 -32.00
CA ILE A 316 -5.45 -44.82 -31.06
C ILE A 316 -4.60 -44.65 -29.80
N LYS A 317 -5.29 -44.65 -28.66
CA LYS A 317 -4.72 -44.65 -27.33
C LYS A 317 -4.99 -46.00 -26.69
N ILE A 318 -3.95 -46.64 -26.18
CA ILE A 318 -4.01 -47.97 -25.57
C ILE A 318 -3.45 -47.86 -24.16
N THR A 319 -4.23 -48.28 -23.17
CA THR A 319 -3.82 -48.28 -21.76
C THR A 319 -3.60 -49.73 -21.33
N THR A 320 -2.46 -50.01 -20.72
CA THR A 320 -2.15 -51.27 -20.02
C THR A 320 -2.14 -51.02 -18.50
N ASP A 321 -1.78 -52.00 -17.69
CA ASP A 321 -1.64 -51.81 -16.23
C ASP A 321 -0.54 -50.80 -15.88
N GLU A 322 0.50 -50.73 -16.70
CA GLU A 322 1.71 -49.94 -16.43
C GLU A 322 1.85 -48.72 -17.33
N ASN A 323 1.32 -48.76 -18.55
CA ASN A 323 1.68 -47.81 -19.61
C ASN A 323 0.48 -47.31 -20.42
N ILE A 324 0.66 -46.13 -21.01
CA ILE A 324 -0.26 -45.55 -21.99
C ILE A 324 0.50 -45.34 -23.30
N PHE A 325 0.03 -45.99 -24.37
CA PHE A 325 0.59 -45.88 -25.71
C PHE A 325 -0.33 -45.03 -26.59
N ASN A 326 0.26 -44.11 -27.37
CA ASN A 326 -0.45 -43.36 -28.41
C ASN A 326 0.18 -43.65 -29.77
N ARG A 327 -0.65 -43.97 -30.76
CA ARG A 327 -0.25 -44.20 -32.15
C ARG A 327 -1.26 -43.64 -33.12
N THR A 328 -0.79 -43.34 -34.33
CA THR A 328 -1.64 -42.85 -35.41
C THR A 328 -1.70 -43.90 -36.51
N PHE A 329 -2.88 -44.11 -37.08
CA PHE A 329 -3.04 -44.91 -38.30
C PHE A 329 -3.95 -44.21 -39.31
N ILE A 330 -3.87 -44.66 -40.56
CA ILE A 330 -4.66 -44.12 -41.66
C ILE A 330 -5.73 -45.14 -42.04
N LYS A 331 -7.00 -44.75 -42.00
CA LYS A 331 -8.11 -45.50 -42.61
C LYS A 331 -8.26 -45.08 -44.07
N LYS A 332 -8.16 -46.05 -44.98
CA LYS A 332 -8.48 -45.89 -46.40
C LYS A 332 -9.94 -46.16 -46.65
#